data_AF-A0A956MEI5-F1
#
_entry.id   AF-A0A956MEI5-F1
#
_cell.length_a   1.000
_cell.length_b   1.000
_cell.length_c   1.000
_cell.angle_alpha   90.00
_cell.angle_beta   90.00
_cell.angle_gamma   90.00
#
_symmetry.space_group_name_H-M   'P 1'
#
loop_
_entity.id
_entity.type
_entity.pdbx_description
1 polymer ?
#
loop_
_entity_poly.entity_id
_entity_poly.type
_entity_poly.pdbx_seq_one_letter_code
_entity_poly.pdbx_strand_id
1 'polypeptide(L)'
;MLVRRVGLIGALGAVCWAGVCDPGEITIVPEIDERWSFEGSLEGWSAAALGGLTPGVDWSIQSDAGSAVDGQASLRFTVDDATGNGRVWIERAFAVAAEEEYRVDIGFQVGSEDAPGVTPWSAVVGATLDAPSATGTVAVDGPLGDASGGTGVTWTPLTQSLLLDTGEEQETAWVSIGVAVGAPGQRTYRVDALSVTFTRR
;
A
#
# COMPACT_ATOMS: atom_id res chain seq x y z
N MET A 1 40.20 19.89 42.73
CA MET A 1 40.02 18.85 43.77
C MET A 1 38.53 18.55 43.81
N LEU A 2 38.01 17.59 43.02
CA LEU A 2 37.63 16.22 43.44
C LEU A 2 37.09 16.19 44.88
N VAL A 3 35.84 15.77 45.14
CA VAL A 3 35.35 14.37 45.29
C VAL A 3 33.84 14.34 44.91
N ARG A 4 33.34 13.56 43.91
CA ARG A 4 32.76 12.17 43.95
C ARG A 4 31.74 11.91 45.08
N ARG A 5 30.70 11.08 45.01
CA ARG A 5 29.79 10.45 44.01
C ARG A 5 28.70 9.71 44.85
N VAL A 6 27.60 9.29 44.20
CA VAL A 6 26.57 8.27 44.61
C VAL A 6 25.50 8.77 45.62
N GLY A 7 24.19 8.54 45.50
CA GLY A 7 23.31 7.79 44.57
C GLY A 7 22.02 7.37 45.33
N LEU A 8 20.85 7.35 44.66
CA LEU A 8 19.62 6.55 44.87
C LEU A 8 18.46 7.32 44.19
N ILE A 9 18.02 6.99 42.97
CA ILE A 9 16.99 5.98 42.65
C ILE A 9 15.89 5.95 43.72
N GLY A 10 14.96 6.90 43.62
CA GLY A 10 13.68 6.82 44.29
C GLY A 10 12.82 5.78 43.58
N ALA A 11 12.78 4.57 44.14
CA ALA A 11 11.77 3.59 43.80
C ALA A 11 10.40 4.13 44.22
N LEU A 12 9.57 4.52 43.25
CA LEU A 12 8.13 4.66 43.44
C LEU A 12 7.57 3.26 43.67
N GLY A 13 7.44 2.91 44.95
CA GLY A 13 6.80 1.67 45.38
C GLY A 13 5.34 1.66 44.94
N ALA A 14 5.02 0.79 43.99
CA ALA A 14 3.65 0.38 43.73
C ALA A 14 3.15 -0.38 44.97
N VAL A 15 2.23 0.23 45.71
CA VAL A 15 1.50 -0.43 46.79
C VAL A 15 0.41 -1.28 46.14
N CYS A 16 0.72 -2.57 45.90
CA CYS A 16 -0.28 -3.57 45.52
C CYS A 16 -1.10 -3.94 46.76
N TRP A 17 -2.32 -3.40 46.88
CA TRP A 17 -3.34 -4.00 47.74
C TRP A 17 -3.90 -5.25 47.06
N ALA A 18 -4.09 -6.30 47.84
CA ALA A 18 -4.56 -7.60 47.36
C ALA A 18 -5.93 -7.47 46.64
N GLY A 19 -5.94 -7.79 45.35
CA GLY A 19 -7.16 -7.98 44.57
C GLY A 19 -7.20 -7.18 43.26
N VAL A 20 -6.71 -7.83 42.19
CA VAL A 20 -6.93 -7.46 40.78
C VAL A 20 -6.24 -6.17 40.32
N CYS A 21 -4.91 -6.22 40.20
CA CYS A 21 -4.27 -5.55 39.06
C CYS A 21 -4.38 -6.53 37.89
N ASP A 22 -5.49 -6.47 37.16
CA ASP A 22 -5.50 -6.97 35.78
C ASP A 22 -4.68 -5.94 35.00
N PRO A 23 -3.46 -6.27 34.51
CA PRO A 23 -2.77 -5.38 33.60
C PRO A 23 -3.55 -5.47 32.29
N GLY A 24 -4.67 -4.75 32.22
CA GLY A 24 -5.60 -4.79 31.10
C GLY A 24 -4.79 -4.74 29.81
N GLU A 25 -4.92 -5.79 29.01
CA GLU A 25 -4.19 -5.94 27.77
C GLU A 25 -4.46 -4.70 26.92
N ILE A 26 -3.40 -3.93 26.62
CA ILE A 26 -3.51 -2.81 25.67
C ILE A 26 -3.62 -3.45 24.29
N THR A 27 -4.86 -3.72 23.86
CA THR A 27 -5.13 -4.15 22.50
C THR A 27 -5.13 -2.93 21.60
N ILE A 28 -4.12 -2.81 20.75
CA ILE A 28 -4.14 -1.84 19.66
C ILE A 28 -5.10 -2.38 18.60
N VAL A 29 -6.28 -1.75 18.51
CA VAL A 29 -7.33 -2.13 17.55
C VAL A 29 -7.24 -1.19 16.35
N PRO A 30 -7.16 -1.71 15.11
CA PRO A 30 -7.24 -0.88 13.93
C PRO A 30 -8.58 -0.14 13.82
N GLU A 31 -8.54 1.11 13.40
CA GLU A 31 -9.75 1.88 13.10
C GLU A 31 -10.36 1.48 11.76
N ILE A 32 -9.50 1.08 10.84
CA ILE A 32 -9.87 0.58 9.51
C ILE A 32 -9.11 -0.73 9.32
N ASP A 33 -9.81 -1.79 8.93
CA ASP A 33 -9.27 -3.07 8.47
C ASP A 33 -10.17 -3.57 7.33
N GLU A 34 -9.85 -3.17 6.10
CA GLU A 34 -10.62 -3.51 4.90
C GLU A 34 -9.80 -4.41 3.98
N ARG A 35 -10.51 -5.29 3.25
CA ARG A 35 -9.93 -6.25 2.29
C ARG A 35 -10.73 -6.27 0.98
N TRP A 36 -10.02 -6.50 -0.13
CA TRP A 36 -10.58 -6.53 -1.48
C TRP A 36 -9.97 -7.67 -2.30
N SER A 37 -10.83 -8.41 -3.00
CA SER A 37 -10.47 -9.52 -3.90
C SER A 37 -10.83 -9.23 -5.36
N PHE A 38 -11.57 -8.15 -5.64
CA PHE A 38 -11.83 -7.65 -7.00
C PHE A 38 -12.58 -8.64 -7.94
N GLU A 39 -13.56 -9.36 -7.42
CA GLU A 39 -14.26 -10.48 -8.08
C GLU A 39 -15.18 -10.09 -9.26
N GLY A 40 -15.21 -8.81 -9.64
CA GLY A 40 -16.00 -8.35 -10.78
C GLY A 40 -16.07 -6.84 -10.96
N SER A 41 -15.36 -6.06 -10.15
CA SER A 41 -15.31 -4.61 -10.25
C SER A 41 -14.03 -4.06 -9.60
N LEU A 42 -13.88 -2.73 -9.58
CA LEU A 42 -12.84 -2.05 -8.79
C LEU A 42 -13.24 -1.86 -7.32
N GLU A 43 -14.42 -2.31 -6.88
CA GLU A 43 -14.84 -2.31 -5.46
C GLU A 43 -14.72 -0.94 -4.75
N GLY A 44 -15.08 0.13 -5.46
CA GLY A 44 -15.03 1.51 -4.97
C GLY A 44 -13.70 2.22 -5.17
N TRP A 45 -12.70 1.54 -5.75
CA TRP A 45 -11.45 2.15 -6.17
C TRP A 45 -11.58 2.83 -7.53
N SER A 46 -10.83 3.91 -7.73
CA SER A 46 -10.76 4.66 -8.99
C SER A 46 -9.46 4.37 -9.70
N ALA A 47 -9.51 4.14 -11.01
CA ALA A 47 -8.33 3.90 -11.82
C ALA A 47 -7.69 5.23 -12.30
N ALA A 48 -6.38 5.34 -12.22
CA ALA A 48 -5.61 6.53 -12.56
C ALA A 48 -4.25 6.18 -13.20
N ALA A 49 -3.63 7.17 -13.83
CA ALA A 49 -2.36 7.04 -14.53
C ALA A 49 -1.57 8.35 -14.55
N LEU A 50 -0.24 8.25 -14.74
CA LEU A 50 0.64 9.42 -14.85
C LEU A 50 0.36 10.19 -16.13
N GLY A 51 0.38 11.53 -16.05
CA GLY A 51 0.19 12.44 -17.16
C GLY A 51 1.16 12.16 -18.30
N GLY A 52 0.61 11.84 -19.47
CA GLY A 52 1.35 11.40 -20.65
C GLY A 52 0.80 10.11 -21.26
N LEU A 53 0.09 9.30 -20.48
CA LEU A 53 -0.68 8.16 -20.99
C LEU A 53 -2.10 8.61 -21.35
N THR A 54 -2.51 8.45 -22.62
CA THR A 54 -3.87 8.84 -23.04
C THR A 54 -4.89 7.91 -22.40
N PRO A 55 -5.93 8.41 -21.71
CA PRO A 55 -6.96 7.56 -21.11
C PRO A 55 -7.58 6.59 -22.13
N GLY A 56 -7.58 5.29 -21.83
CA GLY A 56 -8.29 4.25 -22.58
C GLY A 56 -7.62 3.73 -23.86
N VAL A 57 -6.48 4.28 -24.28
CA VAL A 57 -5.78 3.83 -25.49
C VAL A 57 -4.41 3.24 -25.17
N ASP A 58 -3.73 3.77 -24.15
CA ASP A 58 -2.34 3.38 -23.79
C ASP A 58 -2.26 2.67 -22.43
N TRP A 59 -3.40 2.49 -21.75
CA TRP A 59 -3.49 1.73 -20.50
C TRP A 59 -4.94 1.39 -20.13
N SER A 60 -5.12 0.41 -19.25
CA SER A 60 -6.42 0.07 -18.65
C SER A 60 -6.24 -0.65 -17.31
N ILE A 61 -7.21 -0.47 -16.41
CA ILE A 61 -7.34 -1.29 -15.20
C ILE A 61 -8.77 -1.82 -15.14
N GLN A 62 -8.91 -3.14 -15.05
CA GLN A 62 -10.22 -3.80 -14.99
C GLN A 62 -10.13 -5.12 -14.22
N SER A 63 -11.24 -5.54 -13.61
CA SER A 63 -11.36 -6.89 -13.07
C SER A 63 -11.39 -7.92 -14.19
N ASP A 64 -10.68 -9.04 -14.03
CA ASP A 64 -10.48 -10.07 -15.04
C ASP A 64 -10.33 -11.46 -14.42
N ALA A 65 -11.11 -12.42 -14.92
CA ALA A 65 -11.13 -13.81 -14.44
C ALA A 65 -9.98 -14.69 -14.96
N GLY A 66 -8.89 -14.11 -15.47
CA GLY A 66 -7.80 -14.84 -16.13
C GLY A 66 -6.79 -15.47 -15.17
N SER A 67 -6.55 -14.86 -14.01
CA SER A 67 -5.68 -15.38 -12.95
C SER A 67 -5.95 -14.60 -11.66
N ALA A 68 -5.99 -15.28 -10.52
CA ALA A 68 -6.24 -14.67 -9.21
C ALA A 68 -5.49 -15.45 -8.12
N VAL A 69 -5.23 -14.79 -6.99
CA VAL A 69 -4.74 -15.39 -5.74
C VAL A 69 -5.89 -15.63 -4.77
N ASP A 70 -6.84 -14.71 -4.71
CA ASP A 70 -8.05 -14.81 -3.88
C ASP A 70 -9.28 -14.81 -4.78
N GLY A 71 -10.14 -15.82 -4.67
CA GLY A 71 -11.33 -15.93 -5.51
C GLY A 71 -11.06 -16.38 -6.95
N GLN A 72 -11.71 -15.73 -7.92
CA GLN A 72 -11.74 -16.10 -9.34
C GLN A 72 -11.27 -14.98 -10.27
N ALA A 73 -11.21 -13.72 -9.81
CA ALA A 73 -10.74 -12.61 -10.62
C ALA A 73 -9.69 -11.78 -9.88
N SER A 74 -8.91 -11.02 -10.65
CA SER A 74 -8.00 -10.01 -10.11
C SER A 74 -8.09 -8.76 -10.96
N LEU A 75 -7.49 -7.66 -10.50
CA LEU A 75 -7.33 -6.50 -11.35
C LEU A 75 -6.22 -6.73 -12.35
N ARG A 76 -6.53 -6.67 -13.64
CA ARG A 76 -5.57 -6.63 -14.73
C ARG A 76 -5.22 -5.18 -15.06
N PHE A 77 -3.95 -4.86 -14.90
CA PHE A 77 -3.33 -3.61 -15.31
C PHE A 77 -2.65 -3.84 -16.66
N THR A 78 -3.03 -3.08 -17.67
CA THR A 78 -2.33 -3.06 -18.97
C THR A 78 -1.74 -1.67 -19.15
N VAL A 79 -0.47 -1.61 -19.53
CA VAL A 79 0.25 -0.38 -19.81
C VAL A 79 0.96 -0.57 -21.14
N ASP A 80 0.75 0.32 -22.10
CA ASP A 80 1.50 0.41 -23.34
C ASP A 80 2.11 1.80 -23.42
N ASP A 81 3.36 1.92 -22.98
CA ASP A 81 4.07 3.19 -22.95
C ASP A 81 5.32 3.10 -23.80
N ALA A 82 5.44 3.98 -24.80
CA ALA A 82 6.61 4.05 -25.66
C ALA A 82 7.86 4.61 -24.94
N THR A 83 7.70 5.25 -23.78
CA THR A 83 8.80 5.91 -23.06
C THR A 83 9.38 5.07 -21.92
N GLY A 84 8.62 4.11 -21.40
CA GLY A 84 9.01 3.30 -20.25
C GLY A 84 8.99 4.05 -18.92
N ASN A 85 8.13 5.06 -18.79
CA ASN A 85 7.87 5.84 -17.57
C ASN A 85 6.39 5.76 -17.12
N GLY A 86 5.59 4.91 -17.77
CA GLY A 86 4.18 4.75 -17.48
C GLY A 86 3.95 4.30 -16.04
N ARG A 87 3.02 4.96 -15.36
CA ARG A 87 2.53 4.56 -14.04
C ARG A 87 1.03 4.49 -14.09
N VAL A 88 0.47 3.41 -13.58
CA VAL A 88 -0.97 3.19 -13.49
C VAL A 88 -1.26 2.66 -12.10
N TRP A 89 -2.34 3.13 -11.51
CA TRP A 89 -2.72 2.77 -10.15
C TRP A 89 -4.22 2.80 -9.98
N ILE A 90 -4.68 2.17 -8.91
CA ILE A 90 -5.98 2.45 -8.34
C ILE A 90 -5.81 3.27 -7.07
N GLU A 91 -6.78 4.13 -6.79
CA GLU A 91 -6.80 4.97 -5.59
C GLU A 91 -8.18 4.97 -4.93
N ARG A 92 -8.20 5.12 -3.61
CA ARG A 92 -9.42 5.21 -2.82
C ARG A 92 -9.22 6.12 -1.61
N ALA A 93 -10.24 6.93 -1.33
CA ALA A 93 -10.32 7.76 -0.16
C ALA A 93 -10.85 6.98 1.06
N PHE A 94 -10.30 7.28 2.23
CA PHE A 94 -10.68 6.76 3.53
C PHE A 94 -10.95 7.94 4.46
N ALA A 95 -12.07 7.86 5.19
CA ALA A 95 -12.35 8.82 6.25
C ALA A 95 -11.41 8.54 7.43
N VAL A 96 -10.71 9.57 7.88
CA VAL A 96 -9.79 9.53 9.03
C VAL A 96 -10.08 10.71 9.95
N ALA A 97 -9.64 10.65 11.20
CA ALA A 97 -9.76 11.80 12.09
C ALA A 97 -8.60 12.79 11.89
N ALA A 98 -8.90 14.09 12.00
CA ALA A 98 -7.88 15.13 12.07
C ALA A 98 -7.11 15.07 13.40
N GLU A 99 -5.91 15.66 13.40
CA GLU A 99 -4.96 15.72 14.53
C GLU A 99 -4.49 14.34 15.04
N GLU A 100 -4.45 13.35 14.15
CA GLU A 100 -4.04 11.99 14.47
C GLU A 100 -2.79 11.56 13.68
N GLU A 101 -1.99 10.68 14.28
CA GLU A 101 -0.95 9.94 13.58
C GLU A 101 -1.42 8.49 13.37
N TYR A 102 -1.42 8.05 12.11
CA TYR A 102 -1.74 6.69 11.72
C TYR A 102 -0.49 5.96 11.26
N ARG A 103 -0.36 4.69 11.66
CA ARG A 103 0.33 3.68 10.84
C ARG A 103 -0.67 3.13 9.83
N VAL A 104 -0.35 3.25 8.56
CA VAL A 104 -1.10 2.66 7.44
C VAL A 104 -0.33 1.45 6.93
N ASP A 105 -0.88 0.26 7.12
CA ASP A 105 -0.33 -0.99 6.62
C ASP A 105 -1.10 -1.40 5.36
N ILE A 106 -0.38 -1.54 4.24
CA ILE A 106 -0.93 -1.90 2.93
C ILE A 106 -0.28 -3.21 2.50
N GLY A 107 -1.08 -4.23 2.21
CA GLY A 107 -0.62 -5.54 1.75
C GLY A 107 -1.40 -5.98 0.51
N PHE A 108 -0.73 -6.58 -0.48
CA PHE A 108 -1.37 -7.08 -1.70
C PHE A 108 -0.45 -8.05 -2.45
N GLN A 109 -0.99 -8.72 -3.45
CA GLN A 109 -0.25 -9.59 -4.37
C GLN A 109 -0.10 -8.88 -5.71
N VAL A 110 1.08 -8.94 -6.32
CA VAL A 110 1.29 -8.49 -7.70
C VAL A 110 1.69 -9.67 -8.58
N GLY A 111 0.90 -9.89 -9.62
CA GLY A 111 1.15 -10.87 -10.67
C GLY A 111 1.88 -10.24 -11.84
N SER A 112 3.00 -10.81 -12.28
CA SER A 112 3.69 -10.41 -13.52
C SER A 112 3.69 -11.54 -14.54
N GLU A 113 3.48 -11.18 -15.81
CA GLU A 113 3.63 -12.07 -16.97
C GLU A 113 4.95 -11.79 -17.73
N ASP A 114 5.81 -10.91 -17.21
CA ASP A 114 7.09 -10.59 -17.84
C ASP A 114 8.04 -11.79 -17.82
N ALA A 115 8.78 -12.00 -18.92
CA ALA A 115 9.77 -13.05 -19.05
C ALA A 115 11.12 -12.64 -18.42
N PRO A 116 11.96 -13.58 -17.93
CA PRO A 116 13.25 -13.27 -17.31
C PRO A 116 14.11 -12.37 -18.17
N GLY A 117 14.78 -11.41 -17.52
CA GLY A 117 15.68 -10.48 -18.20
C GLY A 117 14.98 -9.31 -18.91
N VAL A 118 13.66 -9.19 -18.80
CA VAL A 118 12.95 -7.94 -19.11
C VAL A 118 13.30 -6.88 -18.06
N THR A 119 13.34 -5.61 -18.48
CA THR A 119 13.62 -4.48 -17.59
C THR A 119 12.65 -4.48 -16.40
N PRO A 120 13.16 -4.25 -15.18
CA PRO A 120 12.33 -4.29 -13.99
C PRO A 120 11.16 -3.30 -13.99
N TRP A 121 10.08 -3.67 -13.32
CA TRP A 121 8.95 -2.81 -12.95
C TRP A 121 8.95 -2.59 -11.43
N SER A 122 8.38 -1.48 -10.96
CA SER A 122 8.20 -1.23 -9.52
C SER A 122 6.71 -1.17 -9.17
N ALA A 123 6.38 -1.59 -7.95
CA ALA A 123 5.07 -1.34 -7.40
C ALA A 123 4.92 0.15 -7.07
N VAL A 124 3.72 0.67 -7.26
CA VAL A 124 3.25 1.98 -6.79
C VAL A 124 2.51 1.72 -5.48
N VAL A 125 2.92 2.31 -4.35
CA VAL A 125 2.23 2.14 -3.05
C VAL A 125 2.29 3.40 -2.19
N GLY A 126 1.15 4.05 -1.97
CA GLY A 126 1.09 5.31 -1.23
C GLY A 126 -0.07 5.41 -0.25
N ALA A 127 0.14 6.22 0.78
CA ALA A 127 -0.88 6.78 1.66
C ALA A 127 -0.59 8.29 1.81
N THR A 128 -1.52 9.15 1.40
CA THR A 128 -1.35 10.61 1.34
C THR A 128 -2.61 11.33 1.85
N LEU A 129 -2.50 12.60 2.21
CA LEU A 129 -3.66 13.41 2.61
C LEU A 129 -4.41 13.99 1.41
N ASP A 130 -3.69 14.23 0.32
CA ASP A 130 -4.27 14.66 -0.96
C ASP A 130 -4.42 13.48 -1.92
N ALA A 131 -5.42 13.59 -2.79
CA ALA A 131 -5.55 12.67 -3.92
C ALA A 131 -4.25 12.72 -4.75
N PRO A 132 -3.68 11.56 -5.14
CA PRO A 132 -2.52 11.54 -6.03
C PRO A 132 -2.84 12.31 -7.30
N SER A 133 -2.09 13.38 -7.56
CA SER A 133 -2.23 14.07 -8.84
C SER A 133 -1.55 13.25 -9.93
N ALA A 134 -2.12 13.24 -11.14
CA ALA A 134 -1.49 12.66 -12.33
C ALA A 134 -0.12 13.31 -12.68
N THR A 135 0.30 14.36 -11.97
CA THR A 135 1.56 15.08 -12.12
C THR A 135 2.50 14.95 -10.92
N GLY A 136 2.08 14.26 -9.85
CA GLY A 136 2.72 14.27 -8.54
C GLY A 136 3.18 12.90 -8.05
N THR A 137 4.05 12.93 -7.04
CA THR A 137 4.81 11.80 -6.51
C THR A 137 3.89 10.72 -5.92
N VAL A 138 3.68 9.64 -6.66
CA VAL A 138 3.33 8.37 -6.03
C VAL A 138 4.58 7.90 -5.28
N ALA A 139 4.50 7.90 -3.95
CA ALA A 139 5.59 7.40 -3.12
C ALA A 139 5.73 5.87 -3.26
N VAL A 140 6.96 5.43 -3.05
CA VAL A 140 7.47 4.05 -2.96
C VAL A 140 7.44 3.25 -4.27
N ASP A 141 8.56 3.28 -4.98
CA ASP A 141 8.98 2.17 -5.85
C ASP A 141 9.26 0.96 -4.96
N GLY A 142 8.31 0.02 -4.89
CA GLY A 142 8.49 -1.26 -4.17
C GLY A 142 9.59 -2.14 -4.80
N PRO A 143 9.97 -3.26 -4.16
CA PRO A 143 10.94 -4.18 -4.74
C PRO A 143 10.51 -4.57 -6.15
N LEU A 144 11.49 -4.58 -7.04
CA LEU A 144 11.30 -4.97 -8.41
C LEU A 144 10.80 -6.41 -8.45
N GLY A 145 9.68 -6.68 -9.11
CA GLY A 145 9.32 -8.06 -9.39
C GLY A 145 10.36 -8.68 -10.31
N ASP A 146 10.80 -9.88 -9.98
CA ASP A 146 11.62 -10.69 -10.86
C ASP A 146 10.73 -11.41 -11.87
N ALA A 147 11.01 -11.16 -13.14
CA ALA A 147 10.39 -11.88 -14.23
C ALA A 147 10.79 -13.36 -14.12
N SER A 148 9.82 -14.24 -13.85
CA SER A 148 10.09 -15.65 -13.64
C SER A 148 10.03 -16.41 -14.97
N GLY A 149 10.91 -17.38 -15.16
CA GLY A 149 11.16 -18.06 -16.44
C GLY A 149 10.10 -19.02 -16.94
N GLY A 150 8.84 -18.81 -16.57
CA GLY A 150 7.73 -19.72 -16.87
C GLY A 150 6.71 -19.17 -17.88
N THR A 151 5.81 -20.06 -18.30
CA THR A 151 4.53 -19.70 -18.91
C THR A 151 3.50 -19.45 -17.81
N GLY A 152 3.07 -18.20 -17.62
CA GLY A 152 1.99 -17.85 -16.69
C GLY A 152 2.31 -16.66 -15.79
N VAL A 153 1.35 -16.32 -14.93
CA VAL A 153 1.46 -15.23 -13.95
C VAL A 153 2.28 -15.69 -12.75
N THR A 154 3.30 -14.91 -12.39
CA THR A 154 4.05 -15.10 -11.14
C THR A 154 3.58 -14.08 -10.11
N TRP A 155 3.08 -14.57 -8.98
CA TRP A 155 2.54 -13.73 -7.91
C TRP A 155 3.60 -13.48 -6.84
N THR A 156 3.78 -12.21 -6.50
CA THR A 156 4.70 -11.75 -5.46
C THR A 156 3.92 -11.00 -4.39
N PRO A 157 3.99 -11.42 -3.11
CA PRO A 157 3.40 -10.68 -2.01
C PRO A 157 4.19 -9.41 -1.74
N LEU A 158 3.50 -8.29 -1.60
CA LEU A 158 4.05 -7.01 -1.21
C LEU A 158 3.36 -6.49 0.05
N THR A 159 4.13 -5.83 0.89
CA THR A 159 3.61 -5.17 2.10
C THR A 159 4.41 -3.91 2.37
N GLN A 160 3.72 -2.82 2.69
CA GLN A 160 4.30 -1.54 3.02
C GLN A 160 3.61 -0.94 4.24
N SER A 161 4.41 -0.42 5.16
CA SER A 161 3.93 0.35 6.32
C SER A 161 4.33 1.81 6.16
N LEU A 162 3.37 2.71 6.22
CA LEU A 162 3.55 4.16 6.10
C LEU A 162 3.08 4.86 7.37
N LEU A 163 3.67 6.00 7.67
CA LEU A 163 3.17 6.91 8.72
C LEU A 163 2.45 8.06 8.03
N LEU A 164 1.26 8.38 8.54
CA LEU A 164 0.42 9.45 8.03
C LEU A 164 -0.04 10.32 9.19
N ASP A 165 0.38 11.58 9.20
CA ASP A 165 -0.09 12.62 10.11
C ASP A 165 -1.18 13.40 9.41
N THR A 166 -2.38 13.45 9.98
CA THR A 166 -3.54 14.13 9.37
C THR A 166 -3.56 15.64 9.59
N GLY A 167 -2.77 16.17 10.52
CA GLY A 167 -2.77 17.60 10.82
C GLY A 167 -4.15 18.13 11.24
N GLU A 168 -4.30 19.45 11.35
CA GLU A 168 -5.47 20.06 12.04
C GLU A 168 -6.81 19.96 11.28
N GLU A 169 -6.78 19.85 9.94
CA GLU A 169 -7.99 19.97 9.11
C GLU A 169 -8.29 18.76 8.21
N GLN A 170 -7.37 17.78 8.07
CA GLN A 170 -7.58 16.69 7.12
C GLN A 170 -8.36 15.54 7.74
N GLU A 171 -9.55 15.31 7.21
CA GLU A 171 -10.42 14.18 7.58
C GLU A 171 -10.45 13.09 6.50
N THR A 172 -9.52 13.15 5.55
CA THR A 172 -9.44 12.21 4.43
C THR A 172 -8.00 11.80 4.16
N ALA A 173 -7.80 10.50 4.01
CA ALA A 173 -6.58 9.90 3.52
C ALA A 173 -6.85 9.20 2.19
N TRP A 174 -5.89 9.24 1.28
CA TRP A 174 -5.91 8.53 0.01
C TRP A 174 -4.90 7.40 0.04
N VAL A 175 -5.33 6.19 -0.31
CA VAL A 175 -4.44 5.05 -0.54
C VAL A 175 -4.34 4.79 -2.03
N SER A 176 -3.15 4.46 -2.49
CA SER A 176 -2.87 4.15 -3.90
C SER A 176 -2.03 2.89 -4.02
N ILE A 177 -2.42 2.01 -4.95
CA ILE A 177 -1.62 0.84 -5.32
C ILE A 177 -1.57 0.65 -6.83
N GLY A 178 -0.47 0.17 -7.37
CA GLY A 178 -0.36 -0.04 -8.80
C GLY A 178 1.02 -0.48 -9.24
N VAL A 179 1.37 -0.11 -10.46
CA VAL A 179 2.62 -0.48 -11.12
C VAL A 179 3.20 0.69 -11.91
N ALA A 180 4.53 0.77 -11.91
CA ALA A 180 5.31 1.63 -12.76
C ALA A 180 6.20 0.76 -13.68
N VAL A 181 6.09 0.97 -14.99
CA VAL A 181 6.94 0.29 -15.98
C VAL A 181 8.26 1.02 -16.11
N GLY A 182 9.35 0.26 -16.24
CA GLY A 182 10.70 0.81 -16.43
C GLY A 182 11.23 0.72 -17.86
N ALA A 183 10.43 0.23 -18.81
CA ALA A 183 10.84 0.09 -20.20
C ALA A 183 9.67 0.25 -21.19
N PRO A 184 9.99 0.67 -22.43
CA PRO A 184 8.99 0.80 -23.48
C PRO A 184 8.23 -0.50 -23.81
N GLY A 185 7.00 -0.33 -24.26
CA GLY A 185 6.14 -1.35 -24.84
C GLY A 185 5.01 -1.79 -23.92
N GLN A 186 4.21 -2.73 -24.43
CA GLN A 186 3.05 -3.26 -23.73
C GLN A 186 3.48 -4.23 -22.61
N ARG A 187 2.90 -4.03 -21.43
CA ARG A 187 3.07 -4.83 -20.22
C ARG A 187 1.72 -5.12 -19.59
N THR A 188 1.60 -6.29 -18.98
CA THR A 188 0.43 -6.68 -18.21
C THR A 188 0.85 -7.13 -16.82
N TYR A 189 0.18 -6.55 -15.82
CA TYR A 189 0.34 -6.91 -14.41
C TYR A 189 -1.02 -7.23 -13.81
N ARG A 190 -1.01 -7.91 -12.68
CA ARG A 190 -2.21 -8.22 -11.92
C ARG A 190 -2.06 -7.79 -10.47
N VAL A 191 -3.16 -7.37 -9.84
CA VAL A 191 -3.21 -7.04 -8.42
C VAL A 191 -4.39 -7.74 -7.78
N ASP A 192 -4.16 -8.35 -6.62
CA ASP A 192 -5.18 -9.10 -5.89
C ASP A 192 -4.87 -9.17 -4.38
N ALA A 193 -5.84 -9.67 -3.59
CA ALA A 193 -5.75 -9.88 -2.16
C ALA A 193 -5.28 -8.63 -1.40
N LEU A 194 -5.87 -7.48 -1.73
CA LEU A 194 -5.53 -6.20 -1.11
C LEU A 194 -6.08 -6.15 0.31
N SER A 195 -5.24 -5.70 1.25
CA SER A 195 -5.60 -5.34 2.60
C SER A 195 -5.06 -3.95 2.93
N VAL A 196 -5.88 -3.13 3.58
CA VAL A 196 -5.49 -1.81 4.08
C VAL A 196 -5.93 -1.68 5.52
N THR A 197 -4.98 -1.35 6.40
CA THR A 197 -5.21 -1.23 7.83
C THR A 197 -4.71 0.13 8.32
N PHE A 198 -5.56 0.88 9.02
CA PHE A 198 -5.19 2.11 9.71
C PHE A 198 -5.17 1.87 11.21
N THR A 199 -4.02 2.12 11.84
CA THR A 199 -3.83 1.98 13.28
C THR A 199 -3.36 3.30 13.86
N ARG A 200 -4.17 3.90 14.74
CA ARG A 200 -3.81 5.14 15.46
C ARG A 200 -2.60 4.90 16.38
N ARG A 201 -1.70 5.88 16.46
CA ARG A 201 -0.47 5.83 17.25
C ARG A 201 -0.54 6.57 18.58
#